data_AF-A0A3C1WXI8-F1
#
_entry.id   AF-A0A3C1WXI8-F1
#
_cell.length_a   1.000
_cell.length_b   1.000
_cell.length_c   1.000
_cell.angle_alpha   90.00
_cell.angle_beta   90.00
_cell.angle_gamma   90.00
#
_symmetry.space_group_name_H-M   'P 1'
#
loop_
_entity.id
_entity.type
_entity.pdbx_description
1 polymer ?
#
loop_
_entity_poly.entity_id
_entity_poly.type
_entity_poly.pdbx_seq_one_letter_code
_entity_poly.pdbx_strand_id
1 'polypeptide(L)'
;MKYFKKLLLLTTITAFCLVVLGAYVRLSDAGLGCPDWPGCFGTLSVPESQTAIENAELNFPSQHIETDKAWKEMIHRYVAGFLGLMILLIGIISYKNKKILRVNPILPCAIVLLVIFQALLG
;
A
#
# COMPACT_ATOMS: atom_id res chain seq x y z
N MET A 1 -26.19 4.53 6.61
CA MET A 1 -25.89 3.08 6.54
C MET A 1 -25.51 2.57 5.14
N LYS A 2 -26.24 2.90 4.06
CA LYS A 2 -25.95 2.40 2.70
C LYS A 2 -24.51 2.70 2.22
N TYR A 3 -24.03 3.93 2.44
CA TYR A 3 -22.67 4.35 2.10
C TYR A 3 -21.59 3.61 2.90
N PHE A 4 -21.81 3.36 4.20
CA PHE A 4 -20.87 2.61 5.04
C PHE A 4 -20.71 1.15 4.57
N LYS A 5 -21.82 0.48 4.22
CA LYS A 5 -21.76 -0.88 3.65
C LYS A 5 -21.04 -0.91 2.30
N LYS A 6 -21.26 0.09 1.43
CA LYS A 6 -20.54 0.21 0.16
C LYS A 6 -19.04 0.43 0.38
N LEU A 7 -18.66 1.26 1.36
CA LEU A 7 -17.26 1.47 1.73
C LEU A 7 -16.60 0.18 2.22
N LEU A 8 -17.27 -0.58 3.10
CA LEU A 8 -16.78 -1.89 3.56
C LEU A 8 -16.59 -2.87 2.39
N LEU A 9 -17.57 -2.98 1.50
CA LEU A 9 -17.50 -3.86 0.34
C LEU A 9 -16.34 -3.46 -0.59
N LEU A 10 -16.22 -2.16 -0.91
CA LEU A 10 -15.14 -1.64 -1.73
C LEU A 10 -13.78 -1.93 -1.08
N THR A 11 -13.63 -1.68 0.22
CA THR A 11 -12.39 -1.96 0.97
C THR A 11 -12.04 -3.44 0.94
N THR A 12 -13.03 -4.33 1.07
CA THR A 12 -12.82 -5.78 1.02
C THR A 12 -12.36 -6.23 -0.36
N ILE A 13 -12.98 -5.70 -1.43
CA ILE A 13 -12.56 -5.98 -2.81
C ILE A 13 -11.14 -5.46 -3.05
N THR A 14 -10.83 -4.23 -2.64
CA THR A 14 -9.49 -3.65 -2.76
C THR A 14 -8.46 -4.49 -2.00
N ALA A 15 -8.78 -4.96 -0.79
CA ALA A 15 -7.90 -5.84 -0.02
C ALA A 15 -7.64 -7.17 -0.74
N PHE A 16 -8.67 -7.79 -1.31
CA PHE A 16 -8.50 -9.00 -2.10
C PHE A 16 -7.60 -8.76 -3.33
N CYS A 17 -7.85 -7.69 -4.09
CA CYS A 17 -7.01 -7.32 -5.22
C CYS A 17 -5.56 -7.05 -4.80
N LEU A 18 -5.34 -6.41 -3.64
CA LEU A 18 -4.01 -6.16 -3.10
C LEU A 18 -3.28 -7.46 -2.78
N VAL A 19 -3.94 -8.44 -2.17
CA VAL A 19 -3.35 -9.76 -1.89
C VAL A 19 -2.91 -10.46 -3.17
N VAL A 20 -3.74 -10.44 -4.22
CA VAL A 20 -3.40 -11.01 -5.52
C VAL A 20 -2.23 -10.27 -6.16
N LEU A 21 -2.22 -8.93 -6.10
CA LEU A 21 -1.13 -8.12 -6.62
C LEU A 21 0.18 -8.37 -5.87
N GLY A 22 0.13 -8.53 -4.54
CA GLY A 22 1.30 -8.89 -3.73
C GLY A 22 1.87 -10.26 -4.11
N ALA A 23 1.01 -11.25 -4.35
CA ALA A 23 1.43 -12.55 -4.88
C ALA A 23 2.11 -12.42 -6.25
N TYR A 24 1.58 -11.57 -7.13
CA TYR A 24 2.19 -11.29 -8.43
C TYR A 24 3.57 -10.60 -8.31
N VAL A 25 3.71 -9.59 -7.44
CA VAL A 25 5.01 -8.93 -7.18
C VAL A 25 6.03 -9.94 -6.66
N ARG A 26 5.62 -10.84 -5.77
CA ARG A 26 6.50 -11.90 -5.24
C ARG A 26 6.92 -12.89 -6.31
N LEU A 27 5.99 -13.38 -7.13
CA LEU A 27 6.26 -14.37 -8.18
C LEU A 27 7.03 -13.79 -9.38
N SER A 28 7.07 -12.47 -9.53
CA SER A 28 7.86 -11.79 -10.57
C SER A 28 9.21 -11.26 -10.05
N ASP A 29 9.64 -11.70 -8.86
CA ASP A 29 10.88 -11.30 -8.20
C ASP A 29 11.04 -9.77 -8.08
N ALA A 30 9.92 -9.06 -7.99
CA ALA A 30 9.87 -7.60 -7.98
C ALA A 30 9.76 -7.00 -6.57
N GLY A 31 9.74 -7.83 -5.51
CA GLY A 31 9.55 -7.37 -4.13
C GLY A 31 10.69 -6.55 -3.51
N LEU A 32 11.74 -6.25 -4.28
CA LEU A 32 12.91 -5.44 -3.88
C LEU A 32 13.29 -4.43 -4.98
N GLY A 33 12.34 -4.06 -5.83
CA GLY A 33 12.51 -3.12 -6.94
C GLY A 33 12.62 -1.65 -6.52
N CYS A 34 12.15 -1.27 -5.33
CA CYS A 34 12.23 0.11 -4.81
C CYS A 34 12.90 0.17 -3.42
N PRO A 35 14.04 0.86 -3.25
CA PRO A 35 14.79 0.91 -1.98
C PRO A 35 14.10 1.71 -0.87
N ASP A 36 13.35 2.75 -1.23
CA ASP A 36 12.80 3.74 -0.34
C ASP A 36 11.27 3.76 -0.44
N TRP A 37 10.60 4.35 0.55
CA TRP A 37 9.16 4.59 0.57
C TRP A 37 8.91 5.96 1.21
N PRO A 38 7.95 6.80 0.73
CA PRO A 38 6.90 6.53 -0.26
C PRO A 38 7.32 6.66 -1.72
N GLY A 39 8.59 6.99 -1.98
CA GLY A 39 9.16 7.08 -3.33
C GLY A 39 9.68 5.76 -3.86
N CYS A 40 10.42 5.85 -4.96
CA CYS A 40 11.25 4.81 -5.54
C CYS A 40 12.47 5.50 -6.17
N PHE A 41 13.67 5.20 -5.68
CA PHE A 41 14.92 5.86 -6.00
C PHE A 41 14.91 7.38 -5.73
N GLY A 42 14.28 7.81 -4.62
CA GLY A 42 14.24 9.22 -4.22
C GLY A 42 13.23 10.08 -5.00
N THR A 43 12.47 9.48 -5.92
CA THR A 43 11.40 10.13 -6.67
C THR A 43 10.02 9.51 -6.36
N LEU A 44 8.93 10.26 -6.53
CA LEU A 44 7.56 9.73 -6.33
C LEU A 44 7.07 8.82 -7.47
N SER A 45 7.92 8.56 -8.46
CA SER A 45 7.67 7.62 -9.56
C SER A 45 8.93 6.82 -9.83
N VAL A 46 8.83 5.77 -10.64
CA VAL A 46 10.01 5.03 -11.10
C VAL A 46 10.79 5.92 -12.08
N PRO A 47 12.13 5.99 -11.99
CA PRO A 47 12.95 6.70 -12.97
C PRO A 47 12.90 5.98 -14.33
N GLU A 48 12.55 6.70 -15.39
CA GLU A 48 12.45 6.15 -16.76
C GLU A 48 13.33 6.88 -17.78
N SER A 49 13.60 8.17 -17.59
CA SER A 49 14.51 8.90 -18.48
C SER A 49 15.95 8.54 -18.18
N GLN A 50 16.81 8.55 -19.21
CA GLN A 50 18.25 8.32 -19.06
C GLN A 50 18.86 9.18 -17.94
N THR A 51 18.50 10.47 -17.90
CA THR A 51 18.93 11.41 -16.87
C THR A 51 18.42 11.05 -15.47
N ALA A 52 17.21 10.52 -15.33
CA ALA A 52 16.65 10.12 -14.04
C ALA A 52 17.31 8.82 -13.55
N ILE A 53 17.58 7.88 -14.46
CA ILE A 53 18.30 6.63 -14.17
C ILE A 53 19.72 6.94 -13.72
N GLU A 54 20.46 7.79 -14.45
CA GLU A 54 21.81 8.21 -14.06
C GLU A 54 21.84 8.87 -12.68
N ASN A 55 20.89 9.78 -12.40
CA ASN A 55 20.79 10.39 -11.08
C ASN A 55 20.43 9.38 -9.99
N ALA A 56 19.58 8.40 -10.29
CA ALA A 56 19.23 7.34 -9.35
C ALA A 56 20.43 6.41 -9.07
N GLU A 57 21.21 6.04 -10.09
CA GLU A 57 22.43 5.23 -9.93
C GLU A 57 23.50 5.95 -9.10
N LEU A 58 23.61 7.28 -9.23
CA LEU A 58 24.51 8.09 -8.41
C LEU A 58 24.11 8.09 -6.92
N ASN A 59 22.81 8.11 -6.62
CA ASN A 59 22.30 8.15 -5.25
C ASN A 59 22.17 6.75 -4.62
N PHE A 60 22.01 5.71 -5.45
CA PHE A 60 21.84 4.31 -5.04
C PHE A 60 22.87 3.40 -5.74
N PRO A 61 24.20 3.59 -5.49
CA PRO A 61 25.27 2.96 -6.27
C PRO A 61 25.36 1.43 -6.12
N SER A 62 24.71 0.85 -5.11
CA SER A 62 24.68 -0.59 -4.86
C SER A 62 23.46 -1.31 -5.45
N GLN A 63 22.56 -0.59 -6.13
CA GLN A 63 21.35 -1.16 -6.72
C GLN A 63 21.33 -1.07 -8.23
N HIS A 64 20.97 -2.18 -8.86
CA HIS A 64 20.69 -2.22 -10.29
C HIS A 64 19.24 -1.84 -10.54
N ILE A 65 19.01 -0.82 -11.37
CA ILE A 65 17.67 -0.28 -11.63
C ILE A 65 16.99 -1.12 -12.71
N GLU A 66 16.09 -2.01 -12.28
CA GLU A 66 15.17 -2.72 -13.16
C GLU A 66 13.80 -2.02 -13.12
N THR A 67 13.58 -1.09 -14.05
CA THR A 67 12.38 -0.24 -14.11
C THR A 67 11.07 -1.05 -14.10
N ASP A 68 11.04 -2.19 -14.81
CA ASP A 68 9.89 -3.10 -14.84
C ASP A 68 9.55 -3.70 -13.47
N LYS A 69 10.57 -4.01 -12.65
CA LYS A 69 10.36 -4.55 -11.30
C LYS A 69 9.97 -3.45 -10.33
N ALA A 70 10.64 -2.30 -10.43
CA ALA A 70 10.32 -1.11 -9.66
C ALA A 70 8.85 -0.69 -9.84
N TRP A 71 8.31 -0.70 -11.06
CA TRP A 71 6.91 -0.35 -11.31
C TRP A 71 5.92 -1.32 -10.67
N LYS A 72 6.20 -2.63 -10.74
CA LYS A 72 5.34 -3.66 -10.12
C LYS A 72 5.25 -3.45 -8.61
N GLU A 73 6.38 -3.19 -7.96
CA GLU A 73 6.41 -2.94 -6.52
C GLU A 73 5.77 -1.60 -6.15
N MET A 74 6.06 -0.54 -6.91
CA MET A 74 5.52 0.80 -6.67
C MET A 74 3.99 0.82 -6.75
N ILE A 75 3.41 0.16 -7.76
CA ILE A 75 1.95 0.03 -7.89
C ILE A 75 1.36 -0.72 -6.68
N HIS A 76 1.99 -1.82 -6.25
CA HIS A 76 1.56 -2.55 -5.06
C HIS A 76 1.60 -1.68 -3.80
N ARG A 77 2.67 -0.92 -3.59
CA ARG A 77 2.83 0.02 -2.46
C ARG A 77 1.77 1.11 -2.45
N TYR A 78 1.42 1.68 -3.61
CA TYR A 78 0.37 2.70 -3.70
C TYR A 78 -1.04 2.14 -3.47
N VAL A 79 -1.35 0.96 -3.99
CA VAL A 79 -2.62 0.28 -3.71
C VAL A 79 -2.72 -0.05 -2.21
N ALA A 80 -1.61 -0.50 -1.59
CA ALA A 80 -1.55 -0.76 -0.15
C ALA A 80 -1.78 0.50 0.68
N GLY A 81 -1.13 1.61 0.33
CA GLY A 81 -1.33 2.91 0.99
C GLY A 81 -2.78 3.39 0.89
N PHE A 82 -3.40 3.28 -0.29
CA PHE A 82 -4.81 3.62 -0.49
C PHE A 82 -5.74 2.74 0.36
N LEU A 83 -5.51 1.43 0.40
CA LEU A 83 -6.25 0.51 1.26
C LEU A 83 -6.11 0.89 2.75
N GLY A 84 -4.91 1.24 3.20
CA GLY A 84 -4.65 1.70 4.56
C GLY A 84 -5.48 2.92 4.94
N LEU A 85 -5.60 3.91 4.05
CA LEU A 85 -6.46 5.09 4.25
C LEU A 85 -7.94 4.72 4.35
N MET A 86 -8.42 3.79 3.52
CA MET A 86 -9.81 3.30 3.59
C MET A 86 -10.09 2.60 4.93
N ILE A 87 -9.17 1.76 5.40
CA ILE A 87 -9.27 1.05 6.67
C ILE A 87 -9.25 2.03 7.85
N LEU A 88 -8.37 3.04 7.82
CA LEU A 88 -8.32 4.10 8.81
C LEU A 88 -9.65 4.88 8.86
N LEU A 89 -10.20 5.25 7.70
CA LEU A 89 -11.48 5.94 7.61
C LEU A 89 -12.63 5.07 8.19
N ILE A 90 -12.68 3.78 7.84
CA ILE A 90 -13.64 2.83 8.42
C ILE A 90 -13.46 2.76 9.94
N GLY A 91 -12.23 2.71 10.43
CA GLY A 91 -11.91 2.68 11.85
C GLY A 91 -12.45 3.91 12.59
N ILE A 92 -12.20 5.11 12.06
CA ILE A 92 -12.70 6.38 12.60
C ILE A 92 -14.23 6.42 12.60
N ILE A 93 -14.87 6.06 11.48
CA ILE A 93 -16.35 6.04 11.37
C ILE A 93 -16.94 5.03 12.36
N SER A 94 -16.36 3.84 12.46
CA SER A 94 -16.82 2.77 13.36
C SER A 94 -16.69 3.19 14.82
N TYR A 95 -15.58 3.81 15.20
CA TYR A 95 -15.35 4.27 16.56
C TYR A 95 -16.29 5.41 16.99
N LYS A 96 -16.50 6.39 16.09
CA LYS A 96 -17.40 7.55 16.34
C LYS A 96 -18.86 7.13 16.40
N ASN A 97 -19.27 6.16 15.58
CA ASN A 97 -20.67 5.75 15.44
C ASN A 97 -20.98 4.38 16.10
N LYS A 98 -20.11 3.89 17.00
CA LYS A 98 -20.20 2.54 17.60
C LYS A 98 -21.57 2.17 18.17
N LYS A 99 -22.28 3.13 18.78
CA LYS A 99 -23.65 2.93 19.33
C LYS A 99 -24.71 2.75 18.23
N ILE A 100 -24.62 3.55 17.16
CA ILE A 100 -25.56 3.52 16.03
C ILE A 100 -25.31 2.29 15.16
N LEU A 101 -24.04 1.98 14.90
CA LEU A 101 -23.60 0.84 14.09
C LEU A 101 -23.66 -0.50 14.85
N ARG A 102 -23.83 -0.47 16.17
CA ARG A 102 -23.79 -1.65 17.07
C ARG A 102 -22.53 -2.50 16.86
N VAL A 103 -21.39 -1.85 16.67
CA VAL A 103 -20.08 -2.50 16.47
C VAL A 103 -19.23 -2.38 17.72
N ASN A 104 -18.50 -3.44 18.04
CA ASN A 104 -17.46 -3.40 19.07
C ASN A 104 -16.23 -2.64 18.51
N PRO A 105 -15.78 -1.53 19.12
CA PRO A 105 -14.66 -0.73 18.60
C PRO A 105 -13.31 -1.45 18.64
N ILE A 106 -13.17 -2.55 19.39
CA ILE A 106 -11.91 -3.31 19.47
C ILE A 106 -11.51 -3.85 18.10
N LEU A 107 -12.46 -4.41 17.34
CA LEU A 107 -12.20 -5.01 16.03
C LEU A 107 -11.62 -4.00 15.01
N PRO A 108 -12.27 -2.85 14.72
CA PRO A 108 -11.71 -1.87 13.78
C PRO A 108 -10.37 -1.30 14.26
N CYS A 109 -10.18 -1.09 15.57
CA CYS A 109 -8.88 -0.66 16.11
C CYS A 109 -7.79 -1.72 15.90
N ALA A 110 -8.10 -3.00 16.14
CA ALA A 110 -7.17 -4.10 15.91
C ALA A 110 -6.78 -4.22 14.43
N ILE A 111 -7.74 -4.05 13.50
CA ILE A 111 -7.47 -4.09 12.06
C ILE A 111 -6.55 -2.92 11.65
N VAL A 112 -6.80 -1.69 12.15
CA VAL A 112 -5.92 -0.54 11.86
C VAL A 112 -4.50 -0.81 12.36
N LEU A 113 -4.36 -1.30 13.59
CA LEU A 113 -3.06 -1.64 14.17
C LEU A 113 -2.35 -2.75 13.38
N LEU A 114 -3.07 -3.79 12.97
CA LEU A 114 -2.53 -4.88 12.17
C LEU A 114 -1.99 -4.37 10.83
N VAL A 115 -2.73 -3.50 10.14
CA VAL A 115 -2.30 -2.96 8.84
C VAL A 115 -1.11 -2.02 8.98
N ILE A 116 -1.02 -1.24 10.05
CA ILE A 116 0.18 -0.44 10.35
C ILE A 116 1.38 -1.37 10.56
N PHE A 117 1.20 -2.44 11.33
CA PHE A 117 2.26 -3.42 11.55
C PHE A 117 2.69 -4.11 10.25
N GLN A 118 1.75 -4.49 9.38
CA GLN A 118 2.06 -5.05 8.07
C GLN A 118 2.84 -4.05 7.19
N ALA A 119 2.43 -2.78 7.15
CA ALA A 119 3.13 -1.75 6.39
C ALA A 119 4.56 -1.49 6.91
N LEU A 120 4.80 -1.67 8.21
CA LEU A 120 6.14 -1.56 8.81
C LEU A 120 7.07 -2.75 8.46
N LEU A 121 6.50 -3.92 8.13
CA LEU A 121 7.30 -5.10 7.77
C LEU A 121 7.76 -5.09 6.31
N GLY A 122 7.12 -4.30 5.45
CA GLY A 122 7.40 -4.27 4.00
C GLY A 122 6.46 -5.18 3.23
#